data_AF-A0ABD3VXX2-F1
#
_entry.id   AF-A0ABD3VXX2-F1
#
_cell.length_a   1.000
_cell.length_b   1.000
_cell.length_c   1.000
_cell.angle_alpha   90.00
_cell.angle_beta   90.00
_cell.angle_gamma   90.00
#
_symmetry.space_group_name_H-M   'P 1'
#
loop_
_entity.id
_entity.type
_entity.pdbx_description
1 polymer ?
#
loop_
_entity_poly.entity_id
_entity_poly.type
_entity_poly.pdbx_seq_one_letter_code
_entity_poly.pdbx_strand_id
1 'polypeptide(L)'
;MDSVTGRGSHAAAEAGVDSNSQGTSVLASDEKIRSDRIDGSARASRSFGKECTVVIDVKDVKKIKASHIIRCVEELAGDMSVYAVVPKGANLYEVTLPNKEVAYNIYSGIDIESDHFDCTLLYSDTIIVSILHLPAYITDAEISMKLREYGVELLSPIQRRYYPGTRVADGTRYVRCKFPQHVKSLPYSLKFQTVNGQQYYRVLHDNQVNVCARCLDPGML
;
A
#
# COMPACT_ATOMS: atom_id res chain seq x y z
N MET A 1 17.49 47.63 73.48
CA MET A 1 16.90 48.53 72.48
C MET A 1 15.45 48.09 72.30
N ASP A 2 14.60 48.77 73.06
CA ASP A 2 13.24 49.26 72.74
C ASP A 2 12.23 48.32 72.04
N SER A 3 11.12 47.95 72.70
CA SER A 3 9.81 48.68 72.72
C SER A 3 8.97 48.40 71.45
N VAL A 4 7.93 47.56 71.48
CA VAL A 4 6.51 47.86 71.82
C VAL A 4 5.66 48.37 70.62
N THR A 5 4.44 47.80 70.52
CA THR A 5 3.19 48.27 69.81
C THR A 5 3.13 48.20 68.28
N GLY A 6 1.98 48.00 67.62
CA GLY A 6 0.56 47.97 68.01
C GLY A 6 -0.28 47.37 66.85
N ARG A 7 -1.38 46.68 67.14
CA ARG A 7 -2.78 47.15 67.16
C ARG A 7 -3.40 47.52 65.80
N GLY A 8 -4.48 46.82 65.48
CA GLY A 8 -5.68 47.34 64.83
C GLY A 8 -6.11 46.54 63.60
N SER A 9 -7.38 46.25 63.29
CA SER A 9 -8.66 46.37 64.00
C SER A 9 -9.77 46.07 62.96
N HIS A 10 -10.97 45.72 63.46
CA HIS A 10 -12.28 45.60 62.77
C HIS A 10 -12.56 44.29 62.02
N ALA A 11 -13.50 43.43 62.48
CA ALA A 11 -14.97 43.59 62.58
C ALA A 11 -15.62 43.67 61.19
N ALA A 12 -16.77 43.09 60.87
CA ALA A 12 -17.73 42.16 61.46
C ALA A 12 -18.70 41.76 60.30
N ALA A 13 -19.44 40.66 60.46
CA ALA A 13 -20.87 40.43 60.13
C ALA A 13 -21.44 41.05 58.82
N GLU A 14 -22.20 40.36 57.95
CA GLU A 14 -23.54 39.74 58.11
C GLU A 14 -23.79 38.92 56.81
N ALA A 15 -24.31 37.68 56.82
CA ALA A 15 -25.70 37.21 56.99
C ALA A 15 -26.73 37.70 55.94
N GLY A 16 -27.32 36.74 55.21
CA GLY A 16 -28.59 36.83 54.48
C GLY A 16 -28.47 36.98 52.95
N VAL A 17 -29.35 36.49 52.07
CA VAL A 17 -30.60 35.70 52.10
C VAL A 17 -30.79 35.15 50.66
N ASP A 18 -31.51 34.04 50.55
CA ASP A 18 -32.04 33.36 49.37
C ASP A 18 -32.41 34.21 48.14
N SER A 19 -32.20 33.66 46.94
CA SER A 19 -33.21 33.75 45.86
C SER A 19 -33.02 32.70 44.77
N ASN A 20 -34.14 32.02 44.53
CA ASN A 20 -34.46 31.05 43.50
C ASN A 20 -34.33 31.66 42.07
N SER A 21 -33.71 30.95 41.13
CA SER A 21 -33.97 31.14 39.70
C SER A 21 -33.84 29.84 38.90
N GLN A 22 -34.91 29.56 38.16
CA GLN A 22 -35.03 28.47 37.18
C GLN A 22 -34.07 28.70 36.00
N GLY A 23 -33.55 27.62 35.41
CA GLY A 23 -32.72 27.73 34.20
C GLY A 23 -32.32 26.39 33.59
N THR A 24 -33.28 25.75 32.92
CA THR A 24 -33.15 25.02 31.63
C THR A 24 -31.95 24.07 31.36
N SER A 25 -32.32 22.82 31.09
CA SER A 25 -31.54 21.76 30.45
C SER A 25 -30.95 22.14 29.09
N VAL A 26 -29.64 21.93 28.92
CA VAL A 26 -28.96 21.70 27.63
C VAL A 26 -27.69 20.94 28.02
N LEU A 27 -27.38 19.73 27.55
CA LEU A 27 -26.80 19.45 26.24
C LEU A 27 -26.98 17.96 25.92
N ALA A 28 -28.01 17.66 25.12
CA ALA A 28 -27.94 16.57 24.16
C ALA A 28 -27.65 17.26 22.82
N SER A 29 -26.54 16.91 22.18
CA SER A 29 -26.31 17.26 20.79
C SER A 29 -25.79 16.03 20.07
N ASP A 30 -26.75 15.24 19.61
CA ASP A 30 -26.61 14.33 18.49
C ASP A 30 -26.00 15.07 17.29
N GLU A 31 -24.76 14.74 16.93
CA GLU A 31 -24.17 15.18 15.67
C GLU A 31 -24.85 14.44 14.51
N LYS A 32 -25.82 15.16 13.94
CA LYS A 32 -26.57 14.80 12.74
C LYS A 32 -25.61 14.83 11.54
N ILE A 33 -25.14 13.65 11.12
CA ILE A 33 -24.39 13.47 9.86
C ILE A 33 -25.24 14.04 8.71
N ARG A 34 -24.78 15.16 8.14
CA ARG A 34 -25.38 15.75 6.94
C ARG A 34 -25.08 14.81 5.76
N SER A 35 -26.12 14.17 5.25
CA SER A 35 -26.12 13.50 3.95
C SER A 35 -26.07 14.57 2.87
N ASP A 36 -24.88 15.09 2.57
CA ASP A 36 -24.67 15.87 1.36
C ASP A 36 -24.87 14.95 0.16
N ARG A 37 -25.90 15.22 -0.64
CA ARG A 37 -26.17 14.51 -1.89
C ARG A 37 -25.06 14.89 -2.87
N ILE A 38 -24.03 14.05 -2.92
CA ILE A 38 -22.96 14.15 -3.92
C ILE A 38 -23.59 14.05 -5.32
N ASP A 39 -23.29 15.05 -6.17
CA ASP A 39 -23.80 15.20 -7.53
C ASP A 39 -23.64 13.90 -8.36
N GLY A 40 -24.75 13.45 -8.97
CA GLY A 40 -24.83 12.22 -9.76
C GLY A 40 -23.94 12.24 -11.01
N SER A 41 -23.48 13.42 -11.44
CA SER A 41 -22.53 13.59 -12.55
C SER A 41 -21.18 12.92 -12.29
N ALA A 42 -20.67 12.97 -11.05
CA ALA A 42 -19.37 12.39 -10.67
C ALA A 42 -19.36 10.84 -10.65
N ARG A 43 -20.55 10.19 -10.64
CA ARG A 43 -20.66 8.72 -10.68
C ARG A 43 -20.54 8.14 -12.10
N ALA A 44 -20.77 8.94 -13.14
CA ALA A 44 -20.94 8.46 -14.51
C ALA A 44 -19.67 7.93 -15.19
N SER A 45 -18.48 8.08 -14.57
CA SER A 45 -17.19 7.70 -15.16
C SER A 45 -16.32 6.85 -14.23
N ARG A 46 -16.88 6.10 -13.27
CA ARG A 46 -16.09 5.16 -12.46
C ARG A 46 -15.89 3.84 -13.21
N SER A 47 -14.64 3.50 -13.51
CA SER A 47 -14.26 2.18 -14.02
C SER A 47 -13.89 1.25 -12.86
N PHE A 48 -14.26 -0.03 -12.98
CA PHE A 48 -13.94 -1.05 -11.99
C PHE A 48 -13.04 -2.10 -12.65
N GLY A 49 -11.72 -1.91 -12.52
CA GLY A 49 -10.71 -2.84 -13.02
C GLY A 49 -10.12 -3.66 -11.88
N LYS A 50 -9.90 -4.96 -12.11
CA LYS A 50 -9.26 -5.86 -11.12
C LYS A 50 -7.81 -5.44 -10.83
N GLU A 51 -7.14 -4.86 -11.82
CA GLU A 51 -5.81 -4.26 -11.76
C GLU A 51 -5.79 -2.95 -10.95
N CYS A 52 -6.96 -2.37 -10.66
CA CYS A 52 -7.12 -1.20 -9.82
C CYS A 52 -7.59 -1.58 -8.40
N THR A 53 -7.59 -2.87 -8.04
CA THR A 53 -8.09 -3.35 -6.76
C THR A 53 -6.95 -3.85 -5.88
N VAL A 54 -6.96 -3.42 -4.62
CA VAL A 54 -6.09 -3.95 -3.55
C VAL A 54 -6.92 -4.78 -2.57
N VAL A 55 -6.27 -5.76 -1.94
CA VAL A 55 -6.79 -6.55 -0.82
C VAL A 55 -6.04 -6.13 0.43
N ILE A 56 -6.80 -5.74 1.46
CA ILE A 56 -6.28 -5.31 2.75
C ILE A 56 -6.64 -6.39 3.77
N ASP A 57 -5.64 -6.96 4.43
CA ASP A 57 -5.87 -7.91 5.52
C ASP A 57 -6.02 -7.15 6.84
N VAL A 58 -7.26 -6.92 7.25
CA VAL A 58 -7.61 -6.22 8.49
C VAL A 58 -7.67 -7.14 9.71
N LYS A 59 -7.35 -8.44 9.55
CA LYS A 59 -7.40 -9.50 10.57
C LYS A 59 -8.79 -9.81 11.14
N ASP A 60 -9.67 -8.81 11.28
CA ASP A 60 -11.04 -8.93 11.75
C ASP A 60 -11.91 -7.75 11.24
N VAL A 61 -12.74 -8.04 10.23
CA VAL A 61 -13.69 -7.10 9.60
C VAL A 61 -14.75 -6.59 10.57
N LYS A 62 -14.99 -7.28 11.71
CA LYS A 62 -15.95 -6.79 12.72
C LYS A 62 -15.38 -5.64 13.53
N LYS A 63 -14.05 -5.57 13.66
CA LYS A 63 -13.36 -4.49 14.39
C LYS A 63 -13.11 -3.29 13.50
N ILE A 64 -12.67 -3.54 12.26
CA ILE A 64 -12.34 -2.48 11.31
C ILE A 64 -13.50 -2.29 10.34
N LYS A 65 -14.20 -1.16 10.46
CA LYS A 65 -15.30 -0.81 9.56
C LYS A 65 -14.78 -0.29 8.22
N ALA A 66 -15.56 -0.50 7.16
CA ALA A 66 -15.28 0.05 5.82
C ALA A 66 -15.08 1.57 5.83
N SER A 67 -15.72 2.32 6.72
CA SER A 67 -15.53 3.77 6.85
C SER A 67 -14.10 4.16 7.25
N HIS A 68 -13.43 3.35 8.06
CA HIS A 68 -12.02 3.58 8.42
C HIS A 68 -11.12 3.32 7.20
N ILE A 69 -11.40 2.25 6.45
CA ILE A 69 -10.69 1.92 5.22
C ILE A 69 -10.82 3.05 4.19
N ILE A 70 -12.04 3.54 3.94
CA ILE A 70 -12.29 4.63 2.98
C ILE A 70 -11.46 5.86 3.38
N ARG A 71 -11.56 6.29 4.63
CA ARG A 71 -10.84 7.48 5.10
C ARG A 71 -9.32 7.34 4.93
N CYS A 72 -8.72 6.27 5.45
CA CYS A 72 -7.27 6.08 5.40
C CYS A 72 -6.75 5.94 3.97
N VAL A 73 -7.51 5.27 3.10
CA VAL A 73 -7.13 5.14 1.68
C VAL A 73 -7.25 6.48 0.95
N GLU A 74 -8.30 7.26 1.19
CA GLU A 74 -8.47 8.59 0.58
C GLU A 74 -7.45 9.61 1.10
N GLU A 75 -7.01 9.52 2.36
CA GLU A 75 -5.90 10.33 2.89
C GLU A 75 -4.58 10.06 2.12
N LEU A 76 -4.37 8.83 1.65
CA LEU A 76 -3.17 8.44 0.90
C LEU A 76 -3.30 8.69 -0.61
N ALA A 77 -4.49 8.46 -1.18
CA ALA A 77 -4.73 8.46 -2.63
C ALA A 77 -5.47 9.70 -3.14
N GLY A 78 -5.92 10.59 -2.25
CA GLY A 78 -6.73 11.75 -2.53
C GLY A 78 -8.23 11.52 -2.34
N ASP A 79 -8.95 12.61 -2.10
CA ASP A 79 -10.41 12.60 -1.90
C ASP A 79 -11.14 11.91 -3.06
N MET A 80 -12.19 11.15 -2.73
CA MET A 80 -13.04 10.45 -3.70
C MET A 80 -12.32 9.39 -4.55
N SER A 81 -11.10 8.99 -4.17
CA SER A 81 -10.33 7.95 -4.86
C SER A 81 -10.88 6.54 -4.63
N VAL A 82 -11.65 6.31 -3.57
CA VAL A 82 -12.21 4.98 -3.29
C VAL A 82 -13.51 4.77 -4.07
N TYR A 83 -13.49 3.84 -5.03
CA TYR A 83 -14.63 3.54 -5.88
C TYR A 83 -15.52 2.44 -5.31
N ALA A 84 -14.92 1.44 -4.66
CA ALA A 84 -15.64 0.38 -3.95
C ALA A 84 -14.83 -0.15 -2.77
N VAL A 85 -15.52 -0.58 -1.70
CA VAL A 85 -14.95 -1.34 -0.58
C VAL A 85 -15.88 -2.52 -0.29
N VAL A 86 -15.37 -3.74 -0.43
CA VAL A 86 -16.15 -4.98 -0.30
C VAL A 86 -15.50 -5.89 0.73
N PRO A 87 -16.19 -6.23 1.84
CA PRO A 87 -15.66 -7.22 2.78
C PRO A 87 -15.61 -8.60 2.12
N LYS A 88 -14.50 -9.31 2.32
CA LYS A 88 -14.28 -10.68 1.84
C LYS A 88 -13.91 -11.58 3.01
N GLY A 89 -14.83 -12.48 3.35
CA GLY A 89 -14.66 -13.36 4.50
C GLY A 89 -14.60 -12.59 5.82
N ALA A 90 -13.86 -13.13 6.79
CA ALA A 90 -13.78 -12.55 8.14
C ALA A 90 -12.70 -11.48 8.30
N ASN A 91 -11.70 -11.44 7.42
CA ASN A 91 -10.45 -10.71 7.67
C ASN A 91 -10.07 -9.72 6.58
N LEU A 92 -10.69 -9.77 5.40
CA LEU A 92 -10.20 -9.04 4.23
C LEU A 92 -11.20 -7.98 3.75
N TYR A 93 -10.64 -6.91 3.17
CA TYR A 93 -11.37 -5.97 2.33
C TYR A 93 -10.76 -5.90 0.93
N GLU A 94 -11.60 -5.97 -0.10
CA GLU A 94 -11.24 -5.57 -1.47
C GLU A 94 -11.59 -4.10 -1.66
N VAL A 95 -10.62 -3.30 -2.08
CA VAL A 95 -10.77 -1.85 -2.32
C VAL A 95 -10.41 -1.53 -3.76
N THR A 96 -11.37 -1.00 -4.52
CA THR A 96 -11.17 -0.61 -5.93
C THR A 96 -10.92 0.89 -6.03
N LEU A 97 -9.88 1.25 -6.79
CA LEU A 97 -9.31 2.58 -6.94
C LEU A 97 -9.43 3.07 -8.41
N PRO A 98 -9.09 4.33 -8.72
CA PRO A 98 -9.37 4.90 -10.05
C PRO A 98 -8.49 4.32 -11.15
N ASN A 99 -7.26 3.90 -10.81
CA ASN A 99 -6.29 3.31 -11.73
C ASN A 99 -5.28 2.43 -10.98
N LYS A 100 -4.49 1.68 -11.75
CA LYS A 100 -3.48 0.74 -11.23
C LYS A 100 -2.33 1.45 -10.51
N GLU A 101 -1.99 2.68 -10.91
CA GLU A 101 -0.91 3.45 -10.29
C GLU A 101 -1.27 3.82 -8.86
N VAL A 102 -2.51 4.25 -8.62
CA VAL A 102 -3.03 4.52 -7.28
C VAL A 102 -3.09 3.24 -6.44
N ALA A 103 -3.56 2.12 -7.01
CA ALA A 103 -3.54 0.82 -6.33
C ALA A 103 -2.12 0.39 -5.92
N TYR A 104 -1.13 0.62 -6.79
CA TYR A 104 0.27 0.34 -6.50
C TYR A 104 0.85 1.23 -5.39
N ASN A 105 0.36 2.46 -5.22
CA ASN A 105 0.79 3.31 -4.11
C ASN A 105 0.24 2.82 -2.77
N ILE A 106 -1.01 2.34 -2.74
CA ILE A 106 -1.63 1.76 -1.53
C ILE A 106 -1.01 0.40 -1.15
N TYR A 107 -0.42 -0.32 -2.11
CA TYR A 107 0.26 -1.59 -1.87
C TYR A 107 1.34 -1.53 -0.78
N SER A 108 1.90 -0.36 -0.44
CA SER A 108 2.86 -0.23 0.66
C SER A 108 2.28 -0.50 2.05
N GLY A 109 0.96 -0.70 2.16
CA GLY A 109 0.23 -0.87 3.41
C GLY A 109 -0.53 0.41 3.77
N ILE A 110 -1.46 0.29 4.71
CA ILE A 110 -2.20 1.41 5.28
C ILE A 110 -2.15 1.39 6.81
N ASP A 111 -2.17 2.57 7.40
CA ASP A 111 -2.25 2.74 8.84
C ASP A 111 -3.68 3.11 9.23
N ILE A 112 -4.26 2.34 10.15
CA ILE A 112 -5.57 2.65 10.74
C ILE A 112 -5.38 2.73 12.24
N GLU A 113 -5.60 3.92 12.80
CA GLU A 113 -5.33 4.21 14.21
C GLU A 113 -3.86 3.95 14.58
N SER A 114 -3.58 2.96 15.42
CA SER A 114 -2.22 2.57 15.83
C SER A 114 -1.70 1.31 15.14
N ASP A 115 -2.48 0.70 14.25
CA ASP A 115 -2.17 -0.57 13.60
C ASP A 115 -1.84 -0.38 12.12
N HIS A 116 -0.77 -1.06 11.67
CA HIS A 116 -0.42 -1.17 10.26
C HIS A 116 -1.05 -2.43 9.66
N PHE A 117 -1.63 -2.29 8.47
CA PHE A 117 -2.27 -3.37 7.74
C PHE A 117 -1.60 -3.56 6.38
N ASP A 118 -1.23 -4.80 6.10
CA ASP A 118 -0.61 -5.18 4.84
C ASP A 118 -1.63 -5.15 3.71
N CYS A 119 -1.19 -4.58 2.59
CA CYS A 119 -1.96 -4.53 1.35
C CYS A 119 -1.32 -5.45 0.31
N THR A 120 -2.16 -6.12 -0.47
CA THR A 120 -1.74 -6.89 -1.65
C THR A 120 -2.51 -6.43 -2.87
N LEU A 121 -1.90 -6.46 -4.05
CA LEU A 121 -2.64 -6.21 -5.29
C LEU A 121 -3.53 -7.42 -5.58
N LEU A 122 -4.83 -7.20 -5.86
CA LEU A 122 -5.74 -8.29 -6.22
C LEU A 122 -5.29 -8.97 -7.53
N TYR A 123 -4.81 -8.17 -8.46
CA TYR A 123 -4.29 -8.63 -9.73
C TYR A 123 -3.11 -7.76 -10.16
N SER A 124 -2.00 -8.41 -10.50
CA SER A 124 -0.85 -7.78 -11.13
C SER A 124 -0.59 -8.46 -12.48
N ASP A 125 -0.46 -7.66 -13.54
CA ASP A 125 0.04 -8.13 -14.84
C ASP A 125 1.57 -8.03 -14.94
N THR A 126 2.21 -7.63 -13.85
CA THR A 126 3.66 -7.61 -13.71
C THR A 126 4.15 -8.98 -13.27
N ILE A 127 5.11 -9.50 -14.00
CA ILE A 127 5.81 -10.76 -13.74
C ILE A 127 7.29 -10.43 -13.53
N ILE A 128 7.88 -10.97 -12.46
CA ILE A 128 9.33 -10.94 -12.27
C ILE A 128 9.94 -12.11 -13.02
N VAL A 129 10.82 -11.80 -13.96
CA VAL A 129 11.64 -12.79 -14.66
C VAL A 129 13.03 -12.80 -14.06
N SER A 130 13.49 -13.99 -13.65
CA SER A 130 14.85 -14.22 -13.15
C SER A 130 15.62 -15.10 -14.14
N ILE A 131 16.77 -14.63 -14.62
CA ILE A 131 17.69 -15.42 -15.46
C ILE A 131 18.87 -15.82 -14.59
N LEU A 132 19.08 -17.13 -14.41
CA LEU A 132 20.06 -17.66 -13.45
C LEU A 132 21.41 -17.95 -14.10
N HIS A 133 22.48 -17.72 -13.35
CA HIS A 133 23.87 -18.06 -13.70
C HIS A 133 24.33 -17.52 -15.06
N LEU A 134 23.76 -16.40 -15.50
CA LEU A 134 24.14 -15.75 -16.75
C LEU A 134 25.55 -15.10 -16.60
N PRO A 135 26.48 -15.31 -17.55
CA PRO A 135 27.80 -14.72 -17.47
C PRO A 135 27.75 -13.20 -17.33
N ALA A 136 28.61 -12.65 -16.48
CA ALA A 136 28.57 -11.24 -16.12
C ALA A 136 28.77 -10.28 -17.30
N TYR A 137 29.45 -10.72 -18.35
CA TYR A 137 29.69 -9.94 -19.57
C TYR A 137 28.48 -9.85 -20.50
N ILE A 138 27.44 -10.68 -20.32
CA ILE A 138 26.19 -10.53 -21.08
C ILE A 138 25.52 -9.25 -20.62
N THR A 139 25.26 -8.37 -21.58
CA THR A 139 24.81 -7.01 -21.32
C THR A 139 23.30 -6.94 -21.09
N ASP A 140 22.86 -5.87 -20.43
CA ASP A 140 21.44 -5.61 -20.21
C ASP A 140 20.72 -5.38 -21.55
N ALA A 141 21.41 -4.86 -22.57
CA ALA A 141 20.89 -4.71 -23.92
C ALA A 141 20.59 -6.07 -24.57
N GLU A 142 21.50 -7.04 -24.46
CA GLU A 142 21.30 -8.40 -24.99
C GLU A 142 20.14 -9.11 -24.29
N ILE A 143 20.05 -8.99 -22.97
CA ILE A 143 18.93 -9.54 -22.18
C ILE A 143 17.61 -8.89 -22.61
N SER A 144 17.58 -7.55 -22.70
CA SER A 144 16.38 -6.80 -23.10
C SER A 144 15.91 -7.19 -24.49
N MET A 145 16.84 -7.30 -25.44
CA MET A 145 16.54 -7.73 -26.81
C MET A 145 15.97 -9.15 -26.80
N LYS A 146 16.61 -10.07 -26.06
CA LYS A 146 16.16 -11.47 -25.96
C LYS A 146 14.74 -11.58 -25.39
N LEU A 147 14.40 -10.79 -24.39
CA LEU A 147 13.04 -10.78 -23.81
C LEU A 147 12.01 -10.16 -24.78
N ARG A 148 12.38 -9.08 -25.47
CA ARG A 148 11.52 -8.43 -26.47
C ARG A 148 11.20 -9.32 -27.66
N GLU A 149 12.06 -10.27 -28.03
CA GLU A 149 11.76 -11.30 -29.05
C GLU A 149 10.50 -12.12 -28.70
N TYR A 150 10.16 -12.26 -27.41
CA TYR A 150 8.94 -12.93 -26.93
C TYR A 150 7.76 -11.96 -26.75
N GLY A 151 7.89 -10.71 -27.21
CA GLY A 151 6.88 -9.66 -27.03
C GLY A 151 6.78 -9.14 -25.60
N VAL A 152 7.75 -9.46 -24.73
CA VAL A 152 7.77 -9.01 -23.34
C VAL A 152 8.11 -7.52 -23.25
N GLU A 153 7.30 -6.78 -22.52
CA GLU A 153 7.54 -5.38 -22.17
C GLU A 153 8.32 -5.30 -20.85
N LEU A 154 9.47 -4.62 -20.84
CA LEU A 154 10.25 -4.40 -19.63
C LEU A 154 9.69 -3.18 -18.88
N LEU A 155 9.27 -3.39 -17.63
CA LEU A 155 8.72 -2.34 -16.75
C LEU A 155 9.78 -1.76 -15.80
N SER A 156 10.94 -2.41 -15.67
CA SER A 156 12.06 -1.92 -14.87
C SER A 156 13.40 -2.11 -15.58
N PRO A 157 14.45 -1.39 -15.16
CA PRO A 157 15.83 -1.77 -15.47
C PRO A 157 16.13 -3.20 -15.00
N ILE A 158 17.10 -3.84 -15.65
CA ILE A 158 17.60 -5.15 -15.25
C ILE A 158 18.45 -4.99 -13.99
N GLN A 159 18.07 -5.71 -12.94
CA GLN A 159 18.78 -5.72 -11.67
C GLN A 159 19.68 -6.95 -11.54
N ARG A 160 20.80 -6.80 -10.84
CA ARG A 160 21.78 -7.86 -10.60
C ARG A 160 21.65 -8.32 -9.16
N ARG A 161 21.63 -9.63 -8.95
CA ARG A 161 21.84 -10.19 -7.61
C ARG A 161 23.33 -10.19 -7.29
N TYR A 162 23.63 -9.93 -6.03
CA TYR A 162 24.98 -9.99 -5.48
C TYR A 162 25.03 -11.06 -4.40
N TYR A 163 26.21 -11.66 -4.19
CA TYR A 163 26.41 -12.53 -3.04
C TYR A 163 26.17 -11.74 -1.75
N PRO A 164 25.49 -12.32 -0.74
CA PRO A 164 25.17 -11.65 0.51
C PRO A 164 26.40 -10.99 1.14
N GLY A 165 26.25 -9.72 1.55
CA GLY A 165 27.32 -8.94 2.16
C GLY A 165 28.42 -8.47 1.20
N THR A 166 28.27 -8.66 -0.12
CA THR A 166 29.29 -8.27 -1.11
C THR A 166 28.70 -7.43 -2.25
N ARG A 167 29.59 -6.88 -3.08
CA ARG A 167 29.25 -6.25 -4.37
C ARG A 167 29.59 -7.15 -5.57
N VAL A 168 29.77 -8.46 -5.34
CA VAL A 168 30.12 -9.42 -6.38
C VAL A 168 28.85 -10.06 -6.94
N ALA A 169 28.61 -9.89 -8.23
CA ALA A 169 27.40 -10.42 -8.88
C ALA A 169 27.48 -11.95 -9.03
N ASP A 170 26.38 -12.65 -8.73
CA ASP A 170 26.34 -14.13 -8.75
C ASP A 170 25.90 -14.73 -10.10
N GLY A 171 25.62 -13.85 -11.08
CA GLY A 171 25.11 -14.22 -12.40
C GLY A 171 23.59 -14.22 -12.52
N THR A 172 22.84 -14.00 -11.45
CA THR A 172 21.39 -13.84 -11.50
C THR A 172 21.01 -12.43 -11.95
N ARG A 173 20.02 -12.35 -12.84
CA ARG A 173 19.43 -11.10 -13.35
C ARG A 173 17.93 -11.11 -13.12
N TYR A 174 17.39 -10.01 -12.62
CA TYR A 174 15.96 -9.82 -12.40
C TYR A 174 15.43 -8.68 -13.26
N VAL A 175 14.20 -8.83 -13.73
CA VAL A 175 13.48 -7.74 -14.40
C VAL A 175 12.00 -7.87 -14.15
N ARG A 176 11.36 -6.75 -13.82
CA ARG A 176 9.90 -6.64 -13.82
C ARG A 176 9.44 -6.41 -15.24
N CYS A 177 8.50 -7.22 -15.67
CA CYS A 177 8.04 -7.19 -17.06
C CYS A 177 6.56 -7.51 -17.15
N LYS A 178 5.98 -7.19 -18.30
CA LYS A 178 4.60 -7.54 -18.64
C LYS A 178 4.64 -8.44 -19.87
N PHE A 179 3.94 -9.57 -19.75
CA PHE A 179 3.79 -10.48 -20.89
C PHE A 179 2.62 -10.02 -21.77
N PRO A 180 2.73 -10.20 -23.09
CA PRO A 180 1.61 -9.94 -23.97
C PRO A 180 0.48 -10.94 -23.67
N GLN A 181 -0.77 -10.57 -23.92
CA GLN A 181 -1.95 -11.36 -23.51
C GLN A 181 -1.94 -12.83 -23.98
N HIS A 182 -1.24 -13.13 -25.08
CA HIS A 182 -1.14 -14.47 -25.67
C HIS A 182 0.06 -15.29 -25.12
N VAL A 183 0.97 -14.69 -24.37
CA VAL A 183 2.11 -15.37 -23.75
C VAL A 183 1.85 -15.49 -22.25
N LYS A 184 1.69 -16.73 -21.78
CA LYS A 184 1.47 -17.00 -20.35
C LYS A 184 2.78 -17.16 -19.56
N SER A 185 3.83 -17.60 -20.23
CA SER A 185 5.14 -17.89 -19.63
C SER A 185 6.25 -17.83 -20.67
N LEU A 186 7.45 -17.43 -20.26
CA LEU A 186 8.65 -17.69 -21.05
C LEU A 186 9.03 -19.18 -20.97
N PRO A 187 9.83 -19.68 -21.94
CA PRO A 187 10.44 -21.00 -21.82
C PRO A 187 11.27 -21.14 -20.54
N TYR A 188 11.40 -22.38 -20.04
CA TYR A 188 12.24 -22.68 -18.85
C TYR A 188 13.69 -22.23 -18.99
N SER A 189 14.19 -22.08 -20.22
CA SER A 189 15.53 -21.58 -20.48
C SER A 189 15.57 -20.71 -21.72
N LEU A 190 16.38 -19.65 -21.69
CA LEU A 190 16.66 -18.78 -22.82
C LEU A 190 18.05 -19.03 -23.37
N LYS A 191 18.19 -18.89 -24.70
CA LYS A 191 19.45 -19.08 -25.40
C LYS A 191 20.18 -17.76 -25.55
N PHE A 192 21.45 -17.73 -25.16
CA PHE A 192 22.35 -16.59 -25.31
C PHE A 192 23.61 -16.98 -26.07
N GLN A 193 24.19 -16.02 -26.80
CA GLN A 193 25.49 -16.18 -27.43
C GLN A 193 26.57 -15.92 -26.38
N THR A 194 27.50 -16.85 -26.24
CA THR A 194 28.63 -16.76 -25.30
C THR A 194 29.96 -16.91 -26.03
N VAL A 195 31.07 -16.68 -25.34
CA VAL A 195 32.41 -16.97 -25.88
C VAL A 195 32.60 -18.44 -26.26
N ASN A 196 31.85 -19.34 -25.61
CA ASN A 196 31.87 -20.78 -25.86
C ASN A 196 30.78 -21.23 -26.85
N GLY A 197 30.16 -20.29 -27.57
CA GLY A 197 29.04 -20.57 -28.48
C GLY A 197 27.67 -20.35 -27.83
N GLN A 198 26.62 -20.95 -28.40
CA GLN A 198 25.25 -20.79 -27.88
C GLN A 198 25.04 -21.64 -26.64
N GLN A 199 24.53 -21.02 -25.57
CA GLN A 199 24.24 -21.70 -24.31
C GLN A 199 22.84 -21.33 -23.79
N TYR A 200 22.24 -22.25 -23.04
CA TYR A 200 20.91 -22.09 -22.46
C TYR A 200 21.01 -21.79 -20.97
N TYR A 201 20.25 -20.79 -20.54
CA TYR A 201 20.24 -20.31 -19.17
C TYR A 201 18.83 -20.39 -18.61
N ARG A 202 18.72 -20.90 -17.38
CA ARG A 202 17.44 -21.13 -16.73
C ARG A 202 16.73 -19.80 -16.46
N VAL A 203 15.43 -19.82 -16.67
CA VAL A 203 14.51 -18.71 -16.40
C VAL A 203 13.47 -19.13 -15.38
N LEU A 204 13.20 -18.25 -14.42
CA LEU A 204 12.15 -18.39 -13.42
C LEU A 204 11.20 -17.21 -13.48
N HIS A 205 9.94 -17.49 -13.19
CA HIS A 205 8.89 -16.48 -12.96
C HIS A 205 8.58 -16.41 -11.45
N ASP A 206 8.12 -15.26 -10.95
CA ASP A 206 7.61 -15.11 -9.58
C ASP A 206 6.56 -16.15 -9.18
N ASN A 207 5.71 -16.57 -10.11
CA ASN A 207 4.72 -17.64 -9.88
C ASN A 207 5.36 -19.05 -9.70
N GLN A 208 6.68 -19.19 -9.86
CA GLN A 208 7.41 -20.45 -9.70
C GLN A 208 8.32 -20.46 -8.46
N VAL A 209 8.68 -19.27 -7.92
CA VAL A 209 9.41 -19.08 -6.66
C VAL A 209 8.96 -17.73 -6.08
N ASN A 210 8.49 -17.69 -4.84
CA ASN A 210 8.08 -16.44 -4.17
C ASN A 210 9.28 -15.47 -4.09
N VAL A 211 9.24 -14.42 -4.90
CA VAL A 211 10.18 -13.30 -4.88
C VAL A 211 9.39 -12.05 -4.56
N CYS A 212 9.83 -11.28 -3.56
CA CYS A 212 9.13 -10.05 -3.18
C CYS A 212 9.07 -9.06 -4.35
N ALA A 213 7.88 -8.61 -4.73
CA ALA A 213 7.66 -7.69 -5.86
C ALA A 213 8.32 -6.30 -5.69
N ARG A 214 8.64 -5.96 -4.43
CA ARG A 214 9.23 -4.67 -4.04
C ARG A 214 10.75 -4.69 -4.02
N CYS A 215 11.37 -5.73 -3.44
CA CYS A 215 12.82 -5.79 -3.23
C CYS A 215 13.54 -6.87 -4.04
N LEU A 216 12.81 -7.72 -4.78
CA LEU A 216 13.34 -8.81 -5.61
C LEU A 216 14.18 -9.86 -4.84
N ASP A 217 13.99 -9.95 -3.52
CA ASP A 217 14.66 -10.94 -2.68
C ASP A 217 13.89 -12.28 -2.71
N PRO A 218 14.53 -13.40 -3.10
CA PRO A 218 13.92 -14.72 -2.97
C PRO A 218 13.94 -15.18 -1.52
N GLY A 219 12.75 -15.38 -0.92
CA GLY A 219 12.62 -16.10 0.35
C GLY A 219 12.31 -15.28 1.61
N MET A 220 11.68 -14.11 1.50
CA MET A 220 11.04 -13.47 2.66
C MET A 220 9.52 -13.46 2.48
N LEU A 221 8.85 -14.36 3.20
CA LEU A 221 7.53 -14.13 3.77
C LEU A 221 7.75 -13.61 5.19
#